data_AF-A0A956PRR8-F1
#
_entry.id   AF-A0A956PRR8-F1
#
_cell.length_a   1.000
_cell.length_b   1.000
_cell.length_c   1.000
_cell.angle_alpha   90.00
_cell.angle_beta   90.00
_cell.angle_gamma   90.00
#
_symmetry.space_group_name_H-M   'P 1'
#
loop_
_entity.id
_entity.type
_entity.pdbx_description
1 polymer ?
#
loop_
_entity_poly.entity_id
_entity_poly.type
_entity_poly.pdbx_seq_one_letter_code
_entity_poly.pdbx_strand_id
1 'polypeptide(L)'
;MKRLLFLLLLLACLHGCRREPGPRVLILGLDGCDPKLLQSYLDQGKLPNFERLKQMGGLHQLQTVVPPQSPVAWASFTTGLDPGGHGIFDFIHRDPATLQPVPSLTRVTNGRSELLRKGAPFWEYLVNAGIPAVLMKVPANFPPDGLPGTVLTGMGTPDVEGTYGTFTFYTSETTKPPSDLTGGRWVRVEKRNNLTKMSLVGPSG
;
A
#
# COMPACT_ATOMS: atom_id res chain seq x y z
N MET A 1 35.95 -45.00 -12.16
CA MET A 1 35.18 -44.37 -13.27
C MET A 1 33.66 -44.41 -13.08
N LYS A 2 33.03 -45.55 -12.75
CA LYS A 2 31.55 -45.65 -12.62
C LYS A 2 30.91 -44.73 -11.56
N ARG A 3 31.59 -44.47 -10.42
CA ARG A 3 31.09 -43.56 -9.35
C ARG A 3 31.12 -42.07 -9.73
N LEU A 4 32.10 -41.65 -10.54
CA LEU A 4 32.24 -40.27 -11.01
C LEU A 4 31.15 -39.94 -12.05
N LEU A 5 30.83 -40.91 -12.92
CA LEU A 5 29.76 -40.80 -13.90
C LEU A 5 28.38 -40.69 -13.22
N PHE A 6 28.16 -41.43 -12.12
CA PHE A 6 26.92 -41.38 -11.34
C PHE A 6 26.74 -40.03 -10.62
N LEU A 7 27.83 -39.44 -10.11
CA LEU A 7 27.81 -38.11 -9.47
C LEU A 7 27.53 -36.98 -10.48
N LEU A 8 28.10 -37.07 -11.69
CA LEU A 8 27.87 -36.13 -12.78
C LEU A 8 26.43 -36.20 -13.32
N LEU A 9 25.83 -37.39 -13.39
CA LEU A 9 24.41 -37.58 -13.75
C LEU A 9 23.47 -36.97 -12.69
N LEU A 10 23.77 -37.13 -11.40
CA LEU A 10 23.02 -36.47 -10.31
C LEU A 10 23.12 -34.94 -10.37
N LEU A 11 24.31 -34.40 -10.63
CA LEU A 11 24.52 -32.95 -10.81
C LEU A 11 23.83 -32.40 -12.06
N ALA A 12 23.77 -33.17 -13.15
CA ALA A 12 23.06 -32.79 -14.37
C ALA A 12 21.52 -32.80 -14.19
N CYS A 13 20.98 -33.74 -13.41
CA CYS A 13 19.56 -33.74 -13.04
C CYS A 13 19.19 -32.58 -12.09
N LEU A 14 20.13 -32.11 -11.25
CA LEU A 14 19.90 -30.98 -10.34
C LEU A 14 20.00 -29.60 -11.02
N HIS A 15 20.63 -29.51 -12.20
CA HIS A 15 20.79 -28.27 -12.96
C HIS A 15 19.71 -28.05 -14.06
N GLY A 16 18.78 -29.00 -14.22
CA GLY A 16 17.93 -29.09 -15.41
C GLY A 16 16.50 -28.51 -15.32
N CYS A 17 15.99 -28.18 -14.14
CA CYS A 17 14.64 -27.63 -14.02
C CYS A 17 14.65 -26.11 -13.83
N ARG A 18 15.17 -25.36 -14.81
CA ARG A 18 14.69 -23.97 -14.98
C ARG A 18 13.23 -24.08 -15.39
N ARG A 19 12.30 -23.84 -14.45
CA ARG A 19 10.91 -23.56 -14.78
C ARG A 19 10.92 -22.39 -15.76
N GLU A 20 10.50 -22.62 -17.00
CA GLU A 20 10.10 -21.55 -17.91
C GLU A 20 9.19 -20.60 -17.11
N PRO A 21 9.44 -19.28 -17.14
CA PRO A 21 8.59 -18.36 -16.41
C PRO A 21 7.17 -18.55 -16.90
N GLY A 22 6.29 -19.04 -16.02
CA GLY A 22 4.87 -19.13 -16.30
C GLY A 22 4.29 -17.75 -16.65
N PRO A 23 3.03 -17.71 -17.14
CA PRO A 23 2.36 -16.45 -17.42
C PRO A 23 2.43 -15.52 -16.21
N ARG A 24 2.81 -14.26 -16.47
CA ARG A 24 2.87 -13.21 -15.43
C ARG A 24 1.52 -12.51 -15.35
N VAL A 25 1.08 -12.24 -14.12
CA VAL A 25 -0.14 -11.48 -13.86
C VAL A 25 0.23 -10.10 -13.34
N LEU A 26 -0.33 -9.05 -13.95
CA LEU A 26 -0.26 -7.69 -13.46
C LEU A 26 -1.65 -7.28 -12.96
N ILE A 27 -1.71 -6.85 -11.70
CA ILE A 27 -2.91 -6.28 -11.10
C ILE A 27 -2.67 -4.77 -10.95
N LEU A 28 -3.55 -3.97 -11.56
CA LEU A 28 -3.58 -2.52 -11.40
C LEU A 28 -4.85 -2.16 -10.66
N GLY A 29 -4.73 -1.58 -9.47
CA GLY A 29 -5.88 -1.05 -8.75
C GLY A 29 -5.90 0.48 -8.81
N LEU A 30 -7.05 1.02 -9.19
CA LEU A 30 -7.30 2.45 -9.34
C LEU A 30 -8.29 2.89 -8.26
N ASP A 31 -7.80 3.61 -7.25
CA ASP A 31 -8.65 4.09 -6.15
C ASP A 31 -9.64 5.15 -6.66
N GLY A 32 -10.90 5.06 -6.22
CA GLY A 32 -11.95 5.97 -6.66
C GLY A 32 -12.33 5.88 -8.15
N CYS A 33 -12.03 4.78 -8.83
CA CYS A 33 -12.42 4.58 -10.24
C CYS A 33 -13.93 4.35 -10.37
N ASP A 34 -14.69 5.44 -10.49
CA ASP A 34 -16.14 5.39 -10.65
C ASP A 34 -16.53 4.75 -12.00
N PRO A 35 -17.39 3.72 -12.00
CA PRO A 35 -17.75 3.00 -13.21
C PRO A 35 -18.57 3.83 -14.21
N LYS A 36 -19.34 4.83 -13.74
CA LYS A 36 -20.13 5.73 -14.60
C LYS A 36 -19.22 6.73 -15.30
N LEU A 37 -18.25 7.29 -14.58
CA LEU A 37 -17.25 8.19 -15.19
C LEU A 37 -16.38 7.43 -16.19
N LEU A 38 -15.95 6.22 -15.85
CA LEU A 38 -15.19 5.35 -16.76
C LEU A 38 -15.96 5.10 -18.05
N GLN A 39 -17.24 4.70 -17.94
CA GLN A 39 -18.09 4.47 -19.12
C GLN A 39 -18.29 5.76 -19.93
N SER A 40 -18.57 6.89 -19.28
CA SER A 40 -18.74 8.18 -19.96
C SER A 40 -17.49 8.58 -20.77
N TYR A 41 -16.29 8.33 -20.25
CA TYR A 41 -15.05 8.64 -20.96
C TYR A 41 -14.72 7.64 -22.08
N LEU A 42 -15.14 6.37 -21.94
CA LEU A 42 -15.09 5.40 -23.02
C LEU A 42 -16.00 5.82 -24.18
N ASP A 43 -17.24 6.21 -23.88
CA ASP A 43 -18.23 6.65 -24.89
C ASP A 43 -17.76 7.91 -25.64
N GLN A 44 -16.99 8.77 -24.97
CA GLN A 44 -16.34 9.95 -25.57
C GLN A 44 -15.06 9.63 -26.36
N GLY A 45 -14.64 8.36 -26.43
CA GLY A 45 -13.40 7.94 -27.11
C GLY A 45 -12.11 8.42 -26.43
N LYS A 46 -12.16 8.82 -25.15
CA LYS A 46 -11.01 9.40 -24.42
C LYS A 46 -10.07 8.37 -23.81
N LEU A 47 -10.48 7.10 -23.75
CA LEU A 47 -9.75 6.03 -23.06
C LEU A 47 -9.38 4.86 -24.00
N PRO A 48 -8.54 5.09 -25.03
CA PRO A 48 -8.25 4.08 -26.06
C PRO A 48 -7.61 2.80 -25.50
N ASN A 49 -6.81 2.92 -24.43
CA ASN A 49 -6.19 1.75 -23.79
C ASN A 49 -7.21 0.89 -23.01
N PHE A 50 -8.20 1.51 -22.35
CA PHE A 50 -9.27 0.77 -21.69
C PHE A 50 -10.19 0.11 -22.71
N GLU A 51 -10.48 0.78 -23.83
CA GLU A 51 -11.26 0.19 -24.92
C GLU A 51 -10.55 -1.04 -25.50
N ARG A 52 -9.23 -0.97 -25.71
CA ARG A 52 -8.42 -2.14 -26.10
C ARG A 52 -8.49 -3.27 -25.08
N LEU A 53 -8.36 -2.98 -23.79
CA LEU A 53 -8.46 -3.99 -22.72
C LEU A 53 -9.84 -4.65 -22.69
N LYS A 54 -10.90 -3.86 -22.86
CA LYS A 54 -12.28 -4.34 -22.96
C LYS A 54 -12.46 -5.31 -24.14
N GLN A 55 -11.85 -5.02 -25.29
CA GLN A 55 -11.89 -5.90 -26.48
C GLN A 55 -11.08 -7.19 -26.31
N MET A 56 -10.00 -7.15 -25.52
CA MET A 56 -9.12 -8.30 -25.29
C MET A 56 -9.68 -9.34 -24.30
N GLY A 57 -10.63 -8.97 -23.45
CA GLY A 57 -11.20 -9.89 -22.46
C GLY A 57 -12.53 -9.45 -21.88
N GLY A 58 -12.66 -8.19 -21.49
CA GLY A 58 -13.93 -7.64 -21.01
C GLY A 58 -13.77 -6.49 -20.04
N LEU A 59 -14.89 -5.84 -19.75
CA LEU A 59 -15.01 -4.83 -18.70
C LEU A 59 -16.28 -5.15 -17.91
N HIS A 60 -16.12 -5.46 -16.62
CA HIS A 60 -17.21 -5.87 -15.76
C HIS A 60 -17.30 -4.96 -14.55
N GLN A 61 -18.51 -4.48 -14.27
CA GLN A 61 -18.78 -3.76 -13.04
C GLN A 61 -18.93 -4.76 -11.89
N LEU A 62 -18.12 -4.61 -10.85
CA LEU A 62 -18.21 -5.39 -9.62
C LEU A 62 -18.84 -4.56 -8.51
N GLN A 63 -19.54 -5.24 -7.60
CA GLN A 63 -20.06 -4.61 -6.40
C GLN A 63 -18.92 -4.33 -5.41
N THR A 64 -18.92 -3.14 -4.82
CA THR A 64 -17.99 -2.78 -3.74
C THR A 64 -18.49 -3.27 -2.39
N VAL A 65 -17.64 -3.18 -1.37
CA VAL A 65 -17.96 -3.52 0.02
C VAL A 65 -18.76 -2.43 0.71
N VAL A 66 -19.39 -2.78 1.84
CA VAL A 66 -20.11 -1.83 2.70
C VAL A 66 -19.40 -1.75 4.04
N PRO A 67 -18.91 -0.57 4.48
CA PRO A 67 -19.01 0.73 3.80
C PRO A 67 -18.03 0.87 2.62
N PRO A 68 -18.36 1.67 1.58
CA PRO A 68 -17.54 1.83 0.37
C PRO A 68 -16.38 2.81 0.59
N GLN A 69 -15.57 2.55 1.62
CA GLN A 69 -14.38 3.33 1.96
C GLN A 69 -13.14 2.65 1.38
N SER A 70 -12.18 3.42 0.87
CA SER A 70 -10.92 2.90 0.32
C SER A 70 -10.23 1.88 1.26
N PRO A 71 -9.98 2.14 2.56
CA PRO A 71 -9.30 1.19 3.44
C PRO A 71 -10.06 -0.13 3.58
N VAL A 72 -11.38 -0.09 3.51
CA VAL A 72 -12.25 -1.26 3.63
C VAL A 72 -12.18 -2.08 2.34
N ALA A 73 -12.40 -1.43 1.18
CA ALA A 73 -12.35 -2.09 -0.12
C ALA A 73 -10.99 -2.73 -0.41
N TRP A 74 -9.89 -2.04 -0.08
CA TRP A 74 -8.55 -2.60 -0.22
C TRP A 74 -8.31 -3.75 0.76
N ALA A 75 -8.72 -3.66 2.02
CA ALA A 75 -8.60 -4.77 2.95
C ALA A 75 -9.36 -6.02 2.48
N SER A 76 -10.58 -5.85 1.94
CA SER A 76 -11.35 -6.96 1.37
C SER A 76 -10.73 -7.51 0.10
N PHE A 77 -10.28 -6.66 -0.82
CA PHE A 77 -9.58 -7.08 -2.04
C PHE A 77 -8.34 -7.92 -1.74
N THR A 78 -7.55 -7.50 -0.75
CA THR A 78 -6.30 -8.16 -0.42
C THR A 78 -6.51 -9.50 0.26
N THR A 79 -7.54 -9.65 1.11
CA THR A 79 -7.74 -10.85 1.94
C THR A 79 -8.82 -11.80 1.42
N GLY A 80 -9.72 -11.32 0.57
CA GLY A 80 -10.95 -12.02 0.22
C GLY A 80 -11.99 -12.08 1.35
N LEU A 81 -11.75 -11.39 2.48
CA LEU A 81 -12.68 -11.32 3.61
C LEU A 81 -13.59 -10.10 3.50
N ASP A 82 -14.71 -10.14 4.21
CA ASP A 82 -15.56 -8.96 4.42
C ASP A 82 -15.03 -8.09 5.58
N PRO A 83 -15.63 -6.91 5.84
CA PRO A 83 -15.22 -6.02 6.93
C PRO A 83 -15.21 -6.68 8.31
N GLY A 84 -16.12 -7.62 8.56
CA GLY A 84 -16.14 -8.41 9.79
C GLY A 84 -14.92 -9.32 9.93
N GLY A 85 -14.47 -9.93 8.84
CA GLY A 85 -13.33 -10.83 8.82
C GLY A 85 -11.96 -10.13 8.90
N HIS A 86 -11.77 -9.02 8.19
CA HIS A 86 -10.49 -8.30 8.21
C HIS A 86 -10.43 -7.16 9.24
N GLY A 87 -11.55 -6.78 9.84
CA GLY A 87 -11.63 -5.83 10.97
C GLY A 87 -11.46 -4.35 10.60
N ILE A 88 -11.46 -3.99 9.31
CA ILE A 88 -11.31 -2.60 8.85
C ILE A 88 -12.68 -2.08 8.43
N PHE A 89 -13.11 -0.97 9.00
CA PHE A 89 -14.46 -0.40 8.78
C PHE A 89 -14.43 1.05 8.31
N ASP A 90 -13.31 1.76 8.49
CA ASP A 90 -13.11 3.16 8.11
C ASP A 90 -11.59 3.46 8.16
N PHE A 91 -11.17 4.68 7.84
CA PHE A 91 -9.83 5.21 8.11
C PHE A 91 -9.54 5.38 9.60
N ILE A 92 -10.59 5.57 10.41
CA ILE A 92 -10.51 5.83 11.84
C ILE A 92 -11.36 4.80 12.60
N HIS A 93 -10.77 4.21 13.63
CA HIS A 93 -11.47 3.45 14.65
C HIS A 93 -11.68 4.28 15.90
N ARG A 94 -12.61 3.84 16.74
CA ARG A 94 -12.78 4.37 18.08
C ARG A 94 -12.15 3.41 19.06
N ASP A 95 -11.25 3.90 19.90
CA ASP A 95 -10.79 3.14 21.06
C ASP A 95 -12.00 2.92 22.00
N PRO A 96 -12.38 1.67 22.32
CA PRO A 96 -13.56 1.40 23.12
C PRO A 96 -13.43 1.84 24.59
N ALA A 97 -12.21 1.94 25.11
CA ALA A 97 -11.97 2.32 26.50
C ALA A 97 -11.93 3.86 26.67
N THR A 98 -11.30 4.56 25.74
CA THR A 98 -11.10 6.02 25.82
C THR A 98 -12.05 6.83 24.95
N LEU A 99 -12.73 6.15 24.02
CA LEU A 99 -13.64 6.73 23.04
C LEU A 99 -12.96 7.68 22.03
N GLN A 100 -11.63 7.73 22.02
CA GLN A 100 -10.84 8.57 21.13
C GLN A 100 -10.71 7.96 19.73
N PRO A 101 -10.57 8.79 18.68
CA PRO A 101 -10.25 8.32 17.35
C PRO A 101 -8.81 7.77 17.32
N VAL A 102 -8.65 6.60 16.72
CA VAL A 102 -7.35 5.98 16.46
C VAL A 102 -7.28 5.56 14.99
N PRO A 103 -6.10 5.56 14.36
CA PRO A 103 -5.97 5.09 12.98
C PRO A 103 -6.40 3.63 12.82
N SER A 104 -7.08 3.31 11.72
CA SER A 104 -7.57 1.95 11.47
C SER A 104 -6.57 1.04 10.78
N LEU A 105 -5.56 1.58 10.10
CA LEU A 105 -4.69 0.77 9.24
C LEU A 105 -3.45 0.28 9.98
N THR A 106 -2.75 1.19 10.66
CA THR A 106 -1.52 0.88 11.41
C THR A 106 -1.58 1.56 12.76
N ARG A 107 -1.26 0.81 13.80
CA ARG A 107 -1.01 1.38 15.13
C ARG A 107 0.48 1.56 15.32
N VAL A 108 0.89 2.74 15.80
CA VAL A 108 2.28 2.99 16.21
C VAL A 108 2.34 3.09 17.72
N THR A 109 3.17 2.27 18.34
CA THR A 109 3.35 2.25 19.80
C THR A 109 4.82 1.99 20.11
N ASN A 110 5.45 2.90 20.87
CA ASN A 110 6.86 2.82 21.24
C ASN A 110 7.79 2.57 20.04
N GLY A 111 7.57 3.30 18.94
CA GLY A 111 8.35 3.18 17.70
C GLY A 111 8.10 1.89 16.89
N ARG A 112 7.14 1.04 17.30
CA ARG A 112 6.77 -0.17 16.57
C ARG A 112 5.44 0.01 15.87
N SER A 113 5.35 -0.47 14.64
CA SER A 113 4.15 -0.41 13.82
C SER A 113 3.47 -1.78 13.78
N GLU A 114 2.16 -1.79 13.98
CA GLU A 114 1.30 -2.98 13.94
C GLU A 114 0.26 -2.80 12.83
N LEU A 115 0.20 -3.76 11.90
CA LEU A 115 -0.87 -3.81 10.90
C LEU A 115 -2.17 -4.27 11.56
N LEU A 116 -3.22 -3.45 11.48
CA LEU A 116 -4.50 -3.74 12.13
C LEU A 116 -5.41 -4.63 11.29
N ARG A 117 -5.23 -4.65 9.96
CA ARG A 117 -5.94 -5.56 9.04
C ARG A 117 -5.66 -7.02 9.41
N LYS A 118 -6.72 -7.81 9.55
CA LYS A 118 -6.63 -9.26 9.79
C LYS A 118 -6.77 -10.05 8.49
N GLY A 119 -6.41 -11.33 8.54
CA GLY A 119 -6.43 -12.24 7.40
C GLY A 119 -5.14 -12.22 6.57
N ALA A 120 -4.77 -13.39 6.03
CA ALA A 120 -3.63 -13.51 5.13
C ALA A 120 -3.99 -12.90 3.76
N PRO A 121 -3.19 -11.96 3.23
CA PRO A 121 -3.44 -11.42 1.91
C PRO A 121 -3.11 -12.44 0.82
N PHE A 122 -3.78 -12.37 -0.34
CA PHE A 122 -3.73 -13.42 -1.34
C PHE A 122 -2.31 -13.71 -1.87
N TRP A 123 -1.44 -12.71 -1.87
CA TRP A 123 -0.04 -12.85 -2.33
C TRP A 123 0.83 -13.63 -1.33
N GLU A 124 0.44 -13.73 -0.06
CA GLU A 124 1.15 -14.58 0.91
C GLU A 124 1.07 -16.04 0.48
N TYR A 125 -0.10 -16.51 0.03
CA TYR A 125 -0.26 -17.86 -0.52
C TYR A 125 0.60 -18.08 -1.77
N LEU A 126 0.74 -17.07 -2.63
CA LEU A 126 1.60 -17.14 -3.82
C LEU A 126 3.06 -17.33 -3.41
N VAL A 127 3.55 -16.51 -2.49
CA VAL A 127 4.94 -16.56 -2.04
C VAL A 127 5.24 -17.86 -1.28
N ASN A 128 4.31 -18.32 -0.43
CA ASN A 128 4.41 -19.62 0.24
C ASN A 128 4.43 -20.81 -0.73
N ALA A 129 3.80 -20.67 -1.90
CA ALA A 129 3.87 -21.64 -2.99
C ALA A 129 5.13 -21.48 -3.89
N GLY A 130 6.06 -20.58 -3.53
CA GLY A 130 7.26 -20.30 -4.30
C GLY A 130 7.04 -19.46 -5.56
N ILE A 131 5.91 -18.76 -5.66
CA ILE A 131 5.59 -17.83 -6.76
C ILE A 131 6.01 -16.42 -6.33
N PRO A 132 6.96 -15.77 -7.01
CA PRO A 132 7.43 -14.45 -6.63
C PRO A 132 6.34 -13.39 -6.84
N ALA A 133 6.20 -12.47 -5.89
CA ALA A 133 5.29 -11.34 -5.94
C ALA A 133 6.04 -10.01 -5.71
N VAL A 134 5.64 -8.97 -6.44
CA VAL A 134 6.14 -7.59 -6.28
C VAL A 134 4.95 -6.69 -5.98
N LEU A 135 5.04 -5.92 -4.91
CA LEU A 135 3.96 -5.07 -4.42
C LEU A 135 4.40 -3.61 -4.43
N MET A 136 3.62 -2.75 -5.07
CA MET A 136 3.90 -1.32 -5.14
C MET A 136 2.69 -0.50 -4.70
N LYS A 137 2.85 0.23 -3.60
CA LYS A 137 1.87 1.14 -3.00
C LYS A 137 0.50 0.50 -2.72
N VAL A 138 0.47 -0.79 -2.40
CA VAL A 138 -0.77 -1.47 -2.00
C VAL A 138 -1.22 -0.91 -0.64
N PRO A 139 -2.46 -0.39 -0.52
CA PRO A 139 -2.99 0.12 0.75
C PRO A 139 -3.11 -0.95 1.84
N ALA A 140 -3.14 -0.53 3.10
CA ALA A 140 -3.37 -1.38 4.26
C ALA A 140 -2.39 -2.58 4.37
N ASN A 141 -1.11 -2.33 4.08
CA ASN A 141 -0.06 -3.34 4.05
C ASN A 141 1.24 -2.89 4.74
N PHE A 142 1.14 -2.09 5.80
CA PHE A 142 2.29 -1.64 6.59
C PHE A 142 2.16 -2.08 8.07
N PRO A 143 3.24 -2.56 8.71
CA PRO A 143 4.51 -2.93 8.10
C PRO A 143 4.34 -4.07 7.08
N PRO A 144 5.24 -4.20 6.09
CA PRO A 144 5.18 -5.28 5.11
C PRO A 144 5.71 -6.59 5.74
N ASP A 145 5.02 -7.09 6.75
CA ASP A 145 5.47 -8.26 7.51
C ASP A 145 5.26 -9.57 6.73
N GLY A 146 6.23 -10.48 6.83
CA GLY A 146 6.07 -11.87 6.44
C GLY A 146 6.17 -12.19 4.94
N LEU A 147 6.55 -11.23 4.08
CA LEU A 147 6.58 -11.43 2.63
C LEU A 147 8.00 -11.43 2.06
N PRO A 148 8.54 -12.60 1.64
CA PRO A 148 9.69 -12.66 0.77
C PRO A 148 9.36 -11.99 -0.58
N GLY A 149 9.80 -10.75 -0.78
CA GLY A 149 9.53 -10.02 -2.02
C GLY A 149 9.93 -8.55 -1.96
N THR A 150 9.71 -7.84 -3.05
CA THR A 150 9.90 -6.38 -3.13
C THR A 150 8.58 -5.70 -2.81
N VAL A 151 8.49 -5.09 -1.64
CA VAL A 151 7.29 -4.39 -1.17
C VAL A 151 7.60 -2.91 -0.98
N LEU A 152 6.88 -2.06 -1.69
CA LEU A 152 6.75 -0.64 -1.38
C LEU A 152 5.35 -0.42 -0.81
N THR A 153 5.24 -0.01 0.45
CA THR A 153 3.94 0.20 1.09
C THR A 153 3.28 1.51 0.66
N GLY A 154 1.96 1.59 0.79
CA GLY A 154 1.15 2.73 0.38
C GLY A 154 0.38 3.37 1.53
N MET A 155 -0.87 3.75 1.26
CA MET A 155 -1.82 4.23 2.26
C MET A 155 -1.85 3.31 3.47
N GLY A 156 -1.74 3.88 4.68
CA GLY A 156 -1.56 3.10 5.91
C GLY A 156 -0.14 3.17 6.47
N THR A 157 0.86 3.56 5.66
CA THR A 157 2.23 3.77 6.13
C THR A 157 2.32 5.07 6.92
N PRO A 158 2.65 5.03 8.23
CA PRO A 158 2.87 6.22 9.02
C PRO A 158 4.18 6.92 8.62
N ASP A 159 4.28 8.22 8.92
CA ASP A 159 5.55 8.95 8.85
C ASP A 159 6.50 8.60 10.01
N VAL A 160 7.67 9.24 10.02
CA VAL A 160 8.70 9.01 11.06
C VAL A 160 8.24 9.37 12.47
N GLU A 161 7.18 10.16 12.60
CA GLU A 161 6.56 10.53 13.89
C GLU A 161 5.37 9.64 14.24
N GLY A 162 5.04 8.66 13.39
CA GLY A 162 3.90 7.78 13.58
C GLY A 162 2.56 8.38 13.12
N THR A 163 2.56 9.50 12.39
CA THR A 163 1.34 10.18 11.94
C THR A 163 0.99 9.86 10.48
N TYR A 164 -0.19 10.30 10.04
CA TYR A 164 -0.73 10.05 8.71
C TYR A 164 -0.71 11.31 7.84
N GLY A 165 0.50 11.77 7.51
CA GLY A 165 0.67 12.81 6.48
C GLY A 165 0.50 14.23 7.01
N THR A 166 0.96 14.51 8.24
CA THR A 166 1.09 15.89 8.70
C THR A 166 2.20 16.58 7.90
N PHE A 167 1.85 17.46 6.97
CA PHE A 167 2.85 18.23 6.24
C PHE A 167 3.53 19.26 7.18
N THR A 168 4.79 19.58 6.91
CA THR A 168 5.50 20.66 7.60
C THR A 168 5.95 21.72 6.60
N PHE A 169 5.57 22.95 6.84
CA PHE A 169 5.95 24.11 6.04
C PHE A 169 7.03 24.91 6.77
N TYR A 170 8.21 25.00 6.14
CA TYR A 170 9.35 25.75 6.65
C TYR A 170 9.46 27.09 5.91
N THR A 171 9.40 28.21 6.63
CA THR A 171 9.47 29.54 6.03
C THR A 171 10.30 30.53 6.86
N SER A 172 11.03 31.41 6.20
CA SER A 172 11.70 32.56 6.85
C SER A 172 10.80 33.78 7.00
N GLU A 173 9.62 33.76 6.39
CA GLU A 173 8.66 34.85 6.46
C GLU A 173 8.01 34.94 7.84
N THR A 174 7.63 36.16 8.21
CA THR A 174 6.89 36.45 9.45
C THR A 174 5.38 36.29 9.30
N THR A 175 4.92 35.99 8.09
CA THR A 175 3.51 35.81 7.74
C THR A 175 2.94 34.61 8.51
N LYS A 176 1.78 34.83 9.14
CA LYS A 176 1.05 33.75 9.81
C LYS A 176 0.51 32.76 8.75
N PRO A 177 0.28 31.49 9.11
CA PRO A 177 -0.44 30.56 8.26
C PRO A 177 -1.73 31.19 7.73
N PRO A 178 -2.11 30.91 6.47
CA PRO A 178 -3.48 31.15 6.00
C PRO A 178 -4.49 30.58 7.00
N SER A 179 -5.52 31.35 7.32
CA SER A 179 -6.51 30.96 8.34
C SER A 179 -7.40 29.78 7.93
N ASP A 180 -7.47 29.50 6.63
CA ASP A 180 -8.22 28.41 6.00
C ASP A 180 -7.43 27.10 5.91
N LEU A 181 -6.16 27.11 6.31
CA LEU A 181 -5.31 25.93 6.25
C LEU A 181 -5.62 24.98 7.42
N THR A 182 -6.11 23.79 7.08
CA THR A 182 -6.45 22.75 8.06
C THR A 182 -5.27 21.80 8.26
N GLY A 183 -4.71 21.81 9.48
CA GLY A 183 -3.62 20.93 9.88
C GLY A 183 -2.22 21.39 9.44
N GLY A 184 -1.26 20.46 9.53
CA GLY A 184 0.15 20.70 9.25
C GLY A 184 0.89 21.51 10.33
N ARG A 185 2.21 21.58 10.19
CA ARG A 185 3.10 22.30 11.13
C ARG A 185 3.78 23.45 10.42
N TRP A 186 3.86 24.59 11.09
CA TRP A 186 4.52 25.79 10.58
C TRP A 186 5.78 26.04 11.38
N VAL A 187 6.93 25.90 10.73
CA VAL A 187 8.23 26.06 11.36
C VAL A 187 8.92 27.29 10.77
N ARG A 188 9.09 28.31 11.59
CA ARG A 188 9.89 29.47 11.21
C ARG A 188 11.36 29.09 11.19
N VAL A 189 12.06 29.44 10.12
CA VAL A 189 13.52 29.25 10.00
C VAL A 189 14.23 30.59 10.05
N GLU A 190 15.32 30.66 10.80
CA GLU A 190 16.17 31.85 10.83
C GLU A 190 17.17 31.80 9.67
N LYS A 191 17.12 32.82 8.82
CA LYS A 191 18.13 33.05 7.79
C LYS A 191 19.16 34.05 8.32
N ARG A 192 20.42 33.64 8.40
CA ARG A 192 21.55 34.53 8.72
C ARG A 192 22.54 34.47 7.56
N ASN A 193 22.68 35.57 6.83
CA ASN A 193 23.46 35.63 5.58
C ASN A 193 22.98 34.57 4.57
N ASN A 194 23.90 33.72 4.10
CA ASN A 194 23.62 32.61 3.17
C ASN A 194 23.36 31.27 3.88
N LEU A 195 23.13 31.28 5.20
CA LEU A 195 22.88 30.09 6.01
C LEU A 195 21.45 30.14 6.58
N THR A 196 20.70 29.06 6.36
CA THR A 196 19.44 28.81 7.06
C THR A 196 19.66 27.67 8.04
N LYS A 197 19.49 27.95 9.34
CA LYS A 197 19.55 26.91 10.38
C LYS A 197 18.13 26.47 10.72
N MET A 198 17.88 25.17 10.66
CA MET A 198 16.59 24.57 11.01
C MET A 198 16.77 23.26 11.77
N SER A 199 15.74 22.87 12.50
CA SER A 199 15.63 21.54 13.13
C SER A 199 14.52 20.77 12.43
N LEU A 200 14.82 19.52 12.07
CA LEU A 200 13.82 18.56 11.60
C LEU A 200 13.28 17.81 12.82
N VAL A 201 11.96 17.78 12.97
CA VAL A 201 11.32 16.96 14.01
C VAL A 201 11.38 15.50 13.59
N GLY A 202 11.83 14.65 14.49
CA GLY A 202 11.86 13.19 14.31
C GLY A 202 11.10 12.50 15.44
N PRO A 203 11.04 11.15 15.42
CA PRO A 203 10.41 10.38 16.47
C PRO A 203 10.97 10.72 17.86
N SER A 204 10.12 10.68 18.87
CA SER A 204 10.55 10.74 20.27
C SER A 204 11.35 9.48 20.58
N GLY A 205 12.68 9.61 20.68
CA GLY A 205 13.58 8.55 21.11
C GLY A 205 13.43 8.19 22.58
#